data_AF-R9J0R1-F1
#
_entry.id   AF-R9J0R1-F1
#
_cell.length_a   1.000
_cell.length_b   1.000
_cell.length_c   1.000
_cell.angle_alpha   90.00
_cell.angle_beta   90.00
_cell.angle_gamma   90.00
#
_symmetry.space_group_name_H-M   'P 1'
#
loop_
_entity.id
_entity.type
_entity.pdbx_description
1 polymer ?
#
loop_
_entity_poly.entity_id
_entity_poly.type
_entity_poly.pdbx_seq_one_letter_code
_entity_poly.pdbx_strand_id
1 'polypeptide(L)'
;MTTDTERTARQIINTYELRPEIEEDFRQMKDFWKLTDFKSTQYNYITYHIVMTLTGYLYFQLYKNTEEGRAFIGKSLPVVIKNYKETRPKSVAIYSGQYFGIFPFLEFLQLYAECTLEVRQHLDPILAKV
;
A
#
# COMPACT_ATOMS: atom_id res chain seq x y z
N MET A 1 4.22 -7.86 25.08
CA MET A 1 3.70 -8.89 26.01
C MET A 1 2.36 -9.37 25.47
N THR A 2 2.06 -10.66 25.55
CA THR A 2 0.76 -11.23 25.13
C THR A 2 0.11 -11.93 26.31
N THR A 3 -1.22 -11.91 26.36
CA THR A 3 -2.02 -12.71 27.31
C THR A 3 -2.39 -14.08 26.75
N ASP A 4 -2.18 -14.30 25.46
CA ASP A 4 -2.45 -15.58 24.79
C ASP A 4 -1.27 -16.53 24.95
N THR A 5 -1.48 -17.60 25.72
CA THR A 5 -0.47 -18.63 26.03
C THR A 5 -0.47 -19.80 25.06
N GLU A 6 -1.45 -19.89 24.15
CA GLU A 6 -1.58 -21.01 23.20
C GLU A 6 -0.85 -20.73 21.88
N ARG A 7 -0.52 -19.46 21.61
CA ARG A 7 0.16 -19.05 20.37
C ARG A 7 1.66 -19.22 20.45
N THR A 8 2.23 -19.70 19.36
CA THR A 8 3.69 -19.73 19.18
C THR A 8 4.26 -18.32 19.07
N ALA A 9 5.53 -18.15 19.45
CA ALA A 9 6.24 -16.87 19.33
C ALA A 9 6.15 -16.26 17.92
N ARG A 10 6.25 -17.09 16.88
CA ARG A 10 6.13 -16.64 15.49
C ARG A 10 4.74 -16.11 15.16
N GLN A 11 3.68 -16.77 15.62
CA GLN A 11 2.32 -16.28 15.43
C GLN A 11 2.09 -14.94 16.14
N ILE A 12 2.62 -14.79 17.35
CA ILE A 12 2.54 -13.54 18.12
C ILE A 12 3.22 -12.39 17.36
N ILE A 13 4.43 -12.63 16.83
CA ILE A 13 5.15 -11.63 16.02
C ILE A 13 4.37 -11.29 14.77
N ASN A 14 3.95 -12.28 13.98
CA ASN A 14 3.17 -12.07 12.76
C ASN A 14 1.89 -11.26 13.04
N THR A 15 1.19 -11.52 14.15
CA THR A 15 0.01 -10.74 14.53
C THR A 15 0.38 -9.30 14.89
N TYR A 16 1.48 -9.09 15.61
CA TYR A 16 1.92 -7.74 15.98
C TYR A 16 2.41 -6.93 14.77
N GLU A 17 2.96 -7.60 13.75
CA GLU A 17 3.34 -6.98 12.48
C GLU A 17 2.15 -6.40 11.70
N LEU A 18 0.91 -6.85 11.97
CA LEU A 18 -0.31 -6.28 11.39
C LEU A 18 -0.74 -4.97 12.08
N ARG A 19 -0.13 -4.60 13.21
CA ARG A 19 -0.47 -3.38 13.96
C ARG A 19 -0.46 -2.09 13.10
N PRO A 20 0.48 -1.87 12.16
CA PRO A 20 0.51 -0.65 11.36
C PRO A 20 -0.75 -0.43 10.50
N GLU A 21 -1.56 -1.47 10.24
CA GLU A 21 -2.83 -1.35 9.51
C GLU A 21 -3.75 -0.29 10.14
N ILE A 22 -3.81 -0.19 11.48
CA ILE A 22 -4.65 0.81 12.14
C ILE A 22 -4.15 2.24 11.89
N GLU A 23 -2.84 2.45 11.81
CA GLU A 23 -2.24 3.76 11.52
C GLU A 23 -2.55 4.19 10.09
N GLU A 24 -2.54 3.23 9.17
CA GLU A 24 -2.93 3.42 7.78
C GLU A 24 -4.43 3.77 7.66
N ASP A 25 -5.30 3.07 8.37
CA ASP A 25 -6.75 3.36 8.39
C ASP A 25 -7.02 4.78 8.91
N PHE A 26 -6.33 5.21 9.99
CA PHE A 26 -6.42 6.58 10.49
C PHE A 26 -5.92 7.61 9.49
N ARG A 27 -4.84 7.32 8.75
CA ARG A 27 -4.37 8.17 7.67
C ARG A 27 -5.43 8.30 6.59
N GLN A 28 -6.05 7.20 6.17
CA GLN A 28 -7.10 7.23 5.15
C GLN A 28 -8.30 8.07 5.58
N MET A 29 -8.75 7.93 6.83
CA MET A 29 -9.87 8.70 7.36
C MET A 29 -9.59 10.22 7.38
N LYS A 30 -8.38 10.61 7.80
CA LYS A 30 -7.99 12.03 7.86
C LYS A 30 -7.72 12.62 6.47
N ASP A 31 -6.91 11.95 5.67
CA ASP A 31 -6.33 12.54 4.45
C ASP A 31 -7.22 12.33 3.22
N PHE A 32 -7.86 11.16 3.09
CA PHE A 32 -8.68 10.83 1.91
C PHE A 32 -10.17 11.06 2.14
N TRP A 33 -10.67 10.68 3.32
CA TRP A 33 -12.07 10.92 3.71
C TRP A 33 -12.30 12.30 4.34
N LYS A 34 -11.21 13.08 4.50
CA LYS A 34 -11.25 14.48 4.94
C LYS A 34 -12.00 14.69 6.26
N LEU A 35 -11.91 13.72 7.17
CA LEU A 35 -12.59 13.78 8.47
C LEU A 35 -12.26 15.06 9.25
N THR A 36 -11.06 15.61 9.06
CA THR A 36 -10.57 16.81 9.74
C THR A 36 -10.86 18.11 8.99
N ASP A 37 -11.46 18.06 7.81
CA ASP A 37 -11.70 19.26 6.98
C ASP A 37 -13.03 19.96 7.31
N PHE A 38 -13.86 19.36 8.16
CA PHE A 38 -15.15 19.93 8.56
C PHE A 38 -14.99 21.23 9.36
N LYS A 39 -15.74 22.27 8.99
CA LYS A 39 -15.54 23.65 9.49
C LYS A 39 -16.53 24.10 10.56
N SER A 40 -17.66 23.42 10.73
CA SER A 40 -18.65 23.82 11.73
C SER A 40 -18.14 23.53 13.13
N THR A 41 -18.36 24.46 14.06
CA THR A 41 -17.95 24.33 15.47
C THR A 41 -19.08 23.80 16.36
N GLN A 42 -20.29 23.63 15.82
CA GLN A 42 -21.41 23.11 16.62
C GLN A 42 -21.24 21.62 16.86
N TYR A 43 -21.29 21.22 18.14
CA TYR A 43 -21.10 19.84 18.57
C TYR A 43 -21.95 18.83 17.82
N ASN A 44 -23.25 19.13 17.62
CA ASN A 44 -24.18 18.23 16.93
C ASN A 44 -23.75 17.99 15.48
N TYR A 45 -23.30 19.03 14.78
CA TYR A 45 -22.84 18.91 13.40
C TYR A 45 -21.50 18.18 13.30
N ILE A 46 -20.57 18.44 14.23
CA ILE A 46 -19.30 17.72 14.30
C ILE A 46 -19.55 16.23 14.54
N THR A 47 -20.38 15.90 15.53
CA THR A 47 -20.71 14.52 15.89
C THR A 47 -21.37 13.81 14.71
N TYR A 48 -22.34 14.46 14.08
CA TYR A 48 -23.00 13.91 12.89
C TYR A 48 -22.01 13.67 11.75
N HIS A 49 -21.13 14.64 11.46
CA HIS A 49 -20.10 14.47 10.43
C HIS A 49 -19.18 13.28 10.71
N ILE A 50 -18.70 13.13 11.95
CA ILE A 50 -17.85 12.00 12.34
C ILE A 50 -18.59 10.68 12.16
N VAL A 51 -19.80 10.55 12.71
CA VAL A 51 -20.59 9.30 12.62
C VAL A 51 -20.89 8.92 11.18
N MET A 52 -21.32 9.88 10.35
CA MET A 52 -21.63 9.62 8.94
C MET A 52 -20.38 9.23 8.15
N THR A 53 -19.24 9.89 8.39
CA THR A 53 -17.98 9.60 7.70
C THR A 53 -17.47 8.21 8.05
N LEU A 54 -17.47 7.85 9.35
CA LEU A 54 -17.10 6.51 9.82
C LEU A 54 -18.02 5.43 9.24
N THR A 55 -19.33 5.68 9.22
CA THR A 55 -20.31 4.76 8.65
C THR A 55 -20.06 4.54 7.15
N GLY A 56 -19.83 5.62 6.39
CA GLY A 56 -19.47 5.54 4.98
C GLY A 56 -18.17 4.76 4.74
N TYR A 57 -17.15 4.98 5.57
CA TYR A 57 -15.89 4.26 5.51
C TYR A 57 -16.06 2.76 5.76
N LEU A 58 -16.87 2.37 6.76
CA LEU A 58 -17.17 0.96 7.03
C LEU A 58 -17.89 0.28 5.86
N TYR A 59 -18.89 0.94 5.26
CA TYR A 59 -19.54 0.42 4.05
C TYR A 59 -18.56 0.25 2.88
N PHE A 60 -17.63 1.19 2.71
CA PHE A 60 -16.59 1.06 1.70
C PHE A 60 -15.66 -0.13 1.95
N GLN A 61 -15.28 -0.39 3.21
CA GLN A 61 -14.47 -1.56 3.54
C GLN A 61 -15.23 -2.87 3.33
N LEU A 62 -16.52 -2.91 3.65
CA LEU A 62 -17.38 -4.06 3.32
C LEU A 62 -17.49 -4.26 1.80
N TYR A 63 -17.66 -3.18 1.04
CA TYR A 63 -17.71 -3.25 -0.42
C TYR A 63 -16.44 -3.85 -1.00
N LYS A 64 -15.25 -3.49 -0.50
CA LYS A 64 -13.98 -4.07 -0.97
C LYS A 64 -13.88 -5.59 -0.81
N ASN A 65 -14.68 -6.18 0.09
CA ASN A 65 -14.73 -7.63 0.30
C ASN A 65 -15.67 -8.36 -0.69
N THR A 66 -16.48 -7.64 -1.47
CA THR A 66 -17.31 -8.23 -2.54
C THR A 66 -16.47 -8.53 -3.78
N GLU A 67 -16.95 -9.41 -4.66
CA GLU A 67 -16.24 -9.76 -5.90
C GLU A 67 -16.00 -8.53 -6.79
N GLU A 68 -16.98 -7.65 -6.90
CA GLU A 68 -16.88 -6.38 -7.62
C GLU A 68 -15.85 -5.45 -6.97
N GLY A 69 -15.85 -5.38 -5.63
CA GLY A 69 -14.91 -4.57 -4.86
C GLY A 69 -13.45 -5.01 -4.99
N ARG A 70 -13.20 -6.30 -5.25
CA ARG A 70 -11.82 -6.81 -5.46
C ARG A 70 -11.12 -6.14 -6.64
N ALA A 71 -11.86 -5.66 -7.65
CA ALA A 71 -11.29 -4.92 -8.79
C ALA A 71 -10.60 -3.59 -8.39
N PHE A 72 -10.88 -3.11 -7.18
CA PHE A 72 -10.37 -1.87 -6.62
C PHE A 72 -9.36 -2.08 -5.48
N ILE A 73 -8.94 -3.32 -5.21
CA ILE A 73 -7.86 -3.60 -4.25
C ILE A 73 -6.57 -2.89 -4.70
N GLY A 74 -5.90 -2.22 -3.76
CA GLY A 74 -4.67 -1.45 -4.03
C GLY A 74 -4.88 -0.15 -4.80
N LYS A 75 -6.13 0.22 -5.14
CA LYS A 75 -6.44 1.49 -5.82
C LYS A 75 -7.07 2.47 -4.83
N SER A 76 -6.54 3.69 -4.79
CA SER A 76 -7.19 4.78 -4.04
C SER A 76 -8.31 5.41 -4.88
N LEU A 77 -9.32 5.99 -4.21
CA LEU A 77 -10.44 6.66 -4.88
C LEU A 77 -9.96 7.71 -5.90
N PRO A 78 -8.94 8.55 -5.63
CA PRO A 78 -8.39 9.47 -6.64
C PRO A 78 -7.79 8.78 -7.87
N VAL A 79 -7.15 7.62 -7.72
CA VAL A 79 -6.56 6.86 -8.84
C VAL A 79 -7.65 6.35 -9.78
N VAL A 80 -8.74 5.84 -9.20
CA VAL A 80 -9.91 5.36 -9.94
C VAL A 80 -10.62 6.52 -10.65
N ILE A 81 -10.93 7.61 -9.93
CA ILE A 81 -11.63 8.78 -10.48
C ILE A 81 -10.83 9.43 -11.61
N LYS A 82 -9.51 9.56 -11.45
CA LYS A 82 -8.67 10.22 -12.45
C LYS A 82 -8.28 9.32 -13.62
N ASN A 83 -8.73 8.05 -13.65
CA ASN A 83 -8.27 7.04 -14.61
C ASN A 83 -6.76 7.12 -14.80
N TYR A 84 -6.01 7.17 -13.69
CA TYR A 84 -4.57 7.38 -13.75
C TYR A 84 -3.93 6.21 -14.51
N LYS A 85 -3.60 6.44 -15.79
CA LYS A 85 -2.80 5.52 -16.58
C LYS A 85 -1.36 5.76 -16.15
N GLU A 86 -0.71 4.72 -15.66
CA GLU A 86 0.68 4.76 -15.28
C GLU A 86 1.52 5.04 -16.53
N THR A 87 1.81 6.32 -16.77
CA THR A 87 2.65 6.80 -17.89
C THR A 87 4.12 6.84 -17.51
N ARG A 88 4.46 6.49 -16.26
CA ARG A 88 5.84 6.50 -15.79
C ARG A 88 6.60 5.35 -16.45
N PRO A 89 7.79 5.62 -17.02
CA PRO A 89 8.64 4.55 -17.54
C PRO A 89 8.95 3.57 -16.41
N LYS A 90 8.76 2.26 -16.68
CA LYS A 90 9.08 1.19 -15.74
C LYS A 90 10.53 1.35 -15.27
N SER A 91 10.73 1.32 -13.96
CA SER A 91 12.06 1.40 -13.33
C SER A 91 12.30 0.12 -12.54
N VAL A 92 13.54 -0.36 -12.55
CA VAL A 92 13.98 -1.56 -11.86
C VAL A 92 14.75 -1.14 -10.61
N ALA A 93 14.31 -1.61 -9.44
CA ALA A 93 15.02 -1.41 -8.19
C ALA A 93 15.80 -2.69 -7.83
N ILE A 94 17.12 -2.58 -7.68
CA ILE A 94 18.02 -3.68 -7.32
C ILE A 94 18.52 -3.43 -5.90
N TYR A 95 18.48 -4.45 -5.05
CA TYR A 95 18.96 -4.41 -3.67
C TYR A 95 20.01 -5.48 -3.45
N SER A 96 21.13 -5.11 -2.80
CA SER A 96 22.17 -6.04 -2.37
C SER A 96 22.70 -5.62 -1.01
N GLY A 97 22.33 -6.37 0.04
CA GLY A 97 22.66 -6.02 1.42
C GLY A 97 22.12 -4.64 1.81
N GLN A 98 23.02 -3.70 2.11
CA GLN A 98 22.68 -2.31 2.47
C GLN A 98 22.64 -1.35 1.27
N TYR A 99 22.95 -1.83 0.06
CA TYR A 99 23.02 -1.01 -1.14
C TYR A 99 21.76 -1.19 -1.98
N PHE A 100 21.28 -0.09 -2.57
CA PHE A 100 20.18 -0.12 -3.53
C PHE A 100 20.42 0.85 -4.69
N GLY A 101 19.89 0.50 -5.85
CA GLY A 101 19.90 1.34 -7.04
C GLY A 101 18.56 1.24 -7.77
N ILE A 102 18.08 2.37 -8.29
CA ILE A 102 16.86 2.44 -9.09
C ILE A 102 17.25 2.89 -10.49
N PHE A 103 17.01 2.04 -11.48
CA PHE A 103 17.40 2.27 -12.87
C PHE A 103 16.17 2.33 -13.78
N PRO A 104 16.08 3.28 -14.71
CA PRO A 104 15.17 3.16 -15.85
C PRO A 104 15.40 1.83 -16.58
N PHE A 105 14.35 1.22 -17.12
CA PHE A 105 14.46 -0.11 -17.75
C PHE A 105 15.53 -0.19 -18.85
N LEU A 106 15.71 0.87 -19.64
CA LEU A 106 16.74 0.91 -20.69
C LEU A 106 18.17 0.91 -20.13
N GLU A 107 18.40 1.68 -19.07
CA GLU A 107 19.70 1.74 -18.38
C GLU A 107 20.01 0.40 -17.70
N PHE A 108 18.99 -0.25 -17.14
CA PHE A 108 19.12 -1.60 -16.60
C PHE A 108 19.54 -2.63 -17.66
N LEU A 109 18.97 -2.56 -18.88
CA LEU A 109 19.36 -3.45 -19.98
C LEU A 109 20.81 -3.22 -20.41
N GLN A 110 21.27 -1.97 -20.44
CA GLN A 110 22.67 -1.63 -20.73
C GLN A 110 23.60 -2.21 -19.67
N LEU A 111 23.27 -2.01 -18.39
CA LEU A 111 24.04 -2.56 -17.27
C LEU A 111 24.08 -4.09 -17.28
N TYR A 112 22.95 -4.75 -17.58
CA TYR A 112 22.89 -6.20 -17.74
C TYR A 112 23.79 -6.69 -18.89
N ALA A 113 23.84 -5.97 -20.00
CA ALA A 113 24.71 -6.29 -21.14
C ALA A 113 26.20 -6.12 -20.81
N GLU A 114 26.56 -5.24 -19.88
CA GLU A 114 27.96 -5.06 -19.44
C GLU A 114 28.39 -6.04 -18.34
N CYS A 115 27.44 -6.72 -17.68
CA CYS A 115 27.72 -7.68 -16.62
C CYS A 115 28.35 -8.99 -17.12
N THR A 116 29.15 -9.62 -16.26
CA THR A 116 29.68 -10.98 -16.45
C THR A 116 28.58 -12.04 -16.36
N LEU A 117 28.85 -13.24 -16.89
CA LEU A 117 27.87 -14.33 -16.94
C LEU A 117 27.32 -14.70 -15.56
N GLU A 118 28.19 -14.69 -14.53
CA GLU A 118 27.82 -14.98 -13.13
C GLU A 118 26.83 -13.95 -12.58
N VAL A 119 27.05 -12.66 -12.85
CA VAL A 119 26.16 -11.60 -12.37
C VAL A 119 24.83 -11.62 -13.13
N ARG A 120 24.85 -11.94 -14.44
CA ARG A 120 23.62 -12.08 -15.22
C ARG A 120 22.69 -13.17 -14.68
N GLN A 121 23.23 -14.31 -14.26
CA GLN A 121 22.43 -15.39 -13.65
C GLN A 121 21.67 -14.92 -12.39
N HIS A 122 22.24 -13.99 -11.63
CA HIS A 122 21.57 -13.39 -10.48
C HIS A 122 20.51 -12.35 -10.86
N LEU A 123 20.61 -11.72 -12.03
CA LEU A 123 19.69 -10.71 -12.54
C LEU A 123 18.57 -11.28 -13.41
N ASP A 124 18.73 -12.48 -13.97
CA ASP A 124 17.71 -13.17 -14.79
C ASP A 124 16.34 -13.30 -14.11
N PRO A 125 16.23 -13.60 -12.80
CA PRO A 125 14.95 -13.63 -12.10
C PRO A 125 14.24 -12.28 -12.03
N ILE A 126 14.98 -11.17 -12.19
CA ILE A 126 14.44 -9.80 -12.20
C ILE A 126 13.89 -9.50 -13.59
N LEU A 127 14.63 -9.83 -14.67
CA LEU A 127 14.17 -9.68 -16.05
C LEU A 127 12.88 -10.48 -16.33
N ALA A 128 12.76 -11.69 -15.74
CA ALA A 128 11.57 -12.52 -15.91
C ALA A 128 10.28 -11.95 -15.28
N LYS A 129 10.39 -10.92 -14.43
CA LYS A 129 9.27 -10.32 -13.69
C LYS A 129 8.80 -8.96 -14.24
N VAL A 130 9.53 -8.37 -15.20
CA VAL A 130 9.27 -7.03 -15.76
C VAL A 130 8.40 -7.10 -17.00
#